data_AF-A0A0M2UUR5-F1
#
_entry.id   AF-A0A0M2UUR5-F1
#
_cell.length_a   1.000
_cell.length_b   1.000
_cell.length_c   1.000
_cell.angle_alpha   90.00
_cell.angle_beta   90.00
_cell.angle_gamma   90.00
#
_symmetry.space_group_name_H-M   'P 1'
#
loop_
_entity.id
_entity.type
_entity.pdbx_description
1 polymer ?
#
loop_
_entity_poly.entity_id
_entity_poly.type
_entity_poly.pdbx_seq_one_letter_code
_entity_poly.pdbx_strand_id
1 'polypeptide(L)'
;MLDVVIDEYGIRIGPRFSISFHRTLRIPDDGRVYPLPPGLGAFPLFKVDDYRDCIPHLWREQGGVFMPMYQREALWLGFNAAAWKPNAVKIYAGDVNAITGKPYTDGLHAGPQDYVVCPDQLWLDGINTGHGTIRQFVAMPLGLGYTIEAAITGEEKYGGLQVFVFEPKPGRFPEKPPPEPETGPVRFAHPERQMQLSPWGLAPGV
;
A
#
# COMPACT_ATOMS: atom_id res chain seq x y z
N MET A 1 10.20 9.51 -16.68
CA MET A 1 9.91 8.39 -15.75
C MET A 1 10.61 8.72 -14.44
N LEU A 2 9.98 8.46 -13.29
CA LEU A 2 10.63 8.70 -11.99
C LEU A 2 11.65 7.60 -11.71
N ASP A 3 12.77 7.97 -11.07
CA ASP A 3 13.79 7.00 -10.66
C ASP A 3 13.23 6.05 -9.60
N VAL A 4 13.59 4.78 -9.68
CA VAL A 4 13.17 3.74 -8.73
C VAL A 4 14.39 3.23 -8.00
N VAL A 5 14.35 3.28 -6.67
CA VAL A 5 15.36 2.70 -5.80
C VAL A 5 14.70 1.68 -4.88
N ILE A 6 15.23 0.47 -4.88
CA ILE A 6 14.72 -0.64 -4.07
C ILE A 6 15.68 -0.82 -2.91
N ASP A 7 15.15 -0.68 -1.70
CA ASP A 7 15.81 -0.93 -0.42
C ASP A 7 15.27 -2.27 0.16
N GLU A 8 15.85 -2.78 1.25
CA GLU A 8 15.48 -4.10 1.81
C GLU A 8 13.99 -4.22 2.21
N TYR A 9 13.38 -3.13 2.67
CA TYR A 9 12.00 -3.13 3.21
C TYR A 9 11.05 -2.17 2.50
N GLY A 10 11.46 -1.60 1.37
CA GLY A 10 10.66 -0.60 0.68
C GLY A 10 11.18 -0.20 -0.69
N ILE A 11 10.33 0.50 -1.43
CA ILE A 11 10.63 1.03 -2.75
C ILE A 11 10.46 2.54 -2.71
N ARG A 12 11.51 3.27 -3.07
CA ARG A 12 11.48 4.72 -3.28
C ARG A 12 11.24 5.00 -4.76
N ILE A 13 10.24 5.82 -5.07
CA ILE A 13 9.86 6.19 -6.43
C ILE A 13 9.89 7.71 -6.55
N GLY A 14 10.88 8.21 -7.28
CA GLY A 14 11.23 9.62 -7.27
C GLY A 14 11.80 10.09 -5.92
N PRO A 15 11.99 11.40 -5.75
CA PRO A 15 12.67 11.95 -4.58
C PRO A 15 11.81 12.04 -3.31
N ARG A 16 10.49 11.84 -3.41
CA ARG A 16 9.53 12.26 -2.37
C ARG A 16 8.49 11.22 -2.02
N PHE A 17 8.50 10.04 -2.61
CA PHE A 17 7.55 8.99 -2.30
C PHE A 17 8.27 7.66 -2.04
N SER A 18 7.82 6.95 -1.03
CA SER A 18 8.23 5.58 -0.77
C SER A 18 7.06 4.73 -0.31
N ILE A 19 7.08 3.46 -0.73
CA ILE A 19 6.12 2.44 -0.34
C ILE A 19 6.83 1.31 0.40
N SER A 20 6.17 0.76 1.42
CA SER A 20 6.58 -0.44 2.15
C SER A 20 5.41 -1.42 2.24
N PHE A 21 5.72 -2.70 2.37
CA PHE A 21 4.74 -3.78 2.36
C PHE A 21 4.79 -4.48 3.71
N HIS A 22 3.68 -4.55 4.42
CA HIS A 22 3.65 -5.01 5.80
C HIS A 22 2.76 -6.22 5.96
N ARG A 23 3.25 -7.20 6.73
CA ARG A 23 2.45 -8.35 7.17
C ARG A 23 1.30 -7.88 8.03
N THR A 24 0.17 -8.57 7.93
CA THR A 24 -0.96 -8.37 8.84
C THR A 24 -1.78 -9.64 9.02
N LEU A 25 -2.69 -9.61 9.99
CA LEU A 25 -3.65 -10.70 10.17
C LEU A 25 -4.62 -10.72 9.01
N ARG A 26 -4.80 -11.93 8.43
CA ARG A 26 -5.87 -12.17 7.47
C ARG A 26 -7.22 -12.15 8.19
N ILE A 27 -8.08 -11.26 7.74
CA ILE A 27 -9.47 -11.18 8.18
C ILE A 27 -10.23 -12.39 7.60
N PRO A 28 -11.06 -13.08 8.41
CA PRO A 28 -11.93 -14.14 7.90
C PRO A 28 -12.94 -13.65 6.86
N ASP A 29 -13.20 -14.46 5.83
CA ASP A 29 -14.23 -14.18 4.82
C ASP A 29 -15.64 -14.56 5.34
N ASP A 30 -16.02 -14.12 6.53
CA ASP A 30 -17.30 -14.46 7.18
C ASP A 30 -18.35 -13.33 7.12
N GLY A 31 -18.03 -12.25 6.41
CA GLY A 31 -18.90 -11.09 6.22
C GLY A 31 -19.03 -10.18 7.45
N ARG A 32 -18.25 -10.42 8.51
CA ARG A 32 -18.26 -9.57 9.70
C ARG A 32 -17.29 -8.40 9.58
N VAL A 33 -17.53 -7.39 10.40
CA VAL A 33 -16.64 -6.23 10.53
C VAL A 33 -15.58 -6.55 11.58
N TYR A 34 -14.32 -6.33 11.23
CA TYR A 34 -13.17 -6.49 12.11
C TYR A 34 -12.47 -5.16 12.31
N PRO A 35 -11.77 -4.96 13.44
CA PRO A 35 -10.90 -3.81 13.61
C PRO A 35 -9.78 -3.84 12.57
N LEU A 36 -9.14 -2.69 12.34
CA LEU A 36 -7.95 -2.61 11.51
C LEU A 36 -6.91 -3.60 12.01
N PRO A 37 -6.42 -4.50 11.15
CA PRO A 37 -5.54 -5.58 11.58
C PRO A 37 -4.15 -5.00 11.89
N PRO A 38 -3.45 -5.53 12.90
CA PRO A 38 -2.17 -4.99 13.32
C PRO A 38 -1.10 -5.19 12.25
N GLY A 39 -0.12 -4.29 12.20
CA GLY A 39 1.12 -4.52 11.46
C GLY A 39 2.00 -5.56 12.17
N LEU A 40 2.47 -6.55 11.42
CA LEU A 40 3.34 -7.64 11.92
C LEU A 40 4.75 -7.57 11.31
N GLY A 41 5.17 -6.36 10.89
CA GLY A 41 6.48 -6.07 10.32
C GLY A 41 6.52 -6.09 8.79
N ALA A 42 7.54 -5.45 8.22
CA ALA A 42 7.70 -5.33 6.78
C ALA A 42 8.17 -6.63 6.12
N PHE A 43 7.72 -6.89 4.91
CA PHE A 43 8.28 -7.92 4.05
C PHE A 43 9.66 -7.50 3.53
N PRO A 44 10.67 -8.39 3.54
CA PRO A 44 11.89 -8.15 2.79
C PRO A 44 11.60 -8.19 1.30
N LEU A 45 12.26 -7.31 0.54
CA LEU A 45 12.14 -7.21 -0.91
C LEU A 45 13.39 -7.77 -1.58
N PHE A 46 13.19 -8.58 -2.62
CA PHE A 46 14.26 -9.15 -3.43
C PHE A 46 14.10 -8.70 -4.87
N LYS A 47 15.16 -8.18 -5.48
CA LYS A 47 15.15 -7.80 -6.89
C LYS A 47 15.11 -9.07 -7.75
N VAL A 48 14.22 -9.09 -8.73
CA VAL A 48 14.14 -10.18 -9.71
C VAL A 48 15.49 -10.42 -10.39
N ASP A 49 16.22 -9.34 -10.70
CA ASP A 49 17.51 -9.40 -11.39
C ASP A 49 18.60 -10.15 -10.63
N ASP A 50 18.55 -10.14 -9.30
CA ASP A 50 19.53 -10.83 -8.45
C ASP A 50 19.31 -12.35 -8.42
N TYR A 51 18.15 -12.83 -8.87
CA TYR A 51 17.70 -14.23 -8.76
C TYR A 51 17.28 -14.84 -10.11
N ARG A 52 17.74 -14.26 -11.23
CA ARG A 52 17.29 -14.64 -12.58
C ARG A 52 17.29 -16.15 -12.83
N ASP A 53 18.26 -16.89 -12.33
CA ASP A 53 18.40 -18.33 -12.60
C ASP A 53 17.37 -19.22 -11.88
N CYS A 54 16.74 -18.74 -10.80
CA CYS A 54 15.86 -19.55 -9.94
C CYS A 54 14.42 -19.02 -9.82
N ILE A 55 14.02 -18.09 -10.68
CA ILE A 55 12.67 -17.51 -10.71
C ILE A 55 11.90 -17.92 -11.97
N PRO A 56 10.55 -17.86 -11.95
CA PRO A 56 9.72 -18.11 -13.14
C PRO A 56 10.10 -17.23 -14.34
N HIS A 57 10.02 -17.77 -15.55
CA HIS A 57 10.38 -17.05 -16.78
C HIS A 57 9.63 -15.71 -16.94
N LEU A 58 8.34 -15.70 -16.62
CA LEU A 58 7.49 -14.50 -16.71
C LEU A 58 8.04 -13.33 -15.89
N TRP A 59 8.62 -13.60 -14.72
CA TRP A 59 9.17 -12.57 -13.84
C TRP A 59 10.43 -11.94 -14.45
N ARG A 60 11.22 -12.71 -15.20
CA ARG A 60 12.43 -12.20 -15.86
C ARG A 60 12.12 -11.14 -16.90
N GLU A 61 10.99 -11.28 -17.60
CA GLU A 61 10.55 -10.32 -18.63
C GLU A 61 9.94 -9.05 -18.01
N GLN A 62 9.20 -9.21 -16.90
CA GLN A 62 8.50 -8.11 -16.24
C GLN A 62 9.42 -7.28 -15.32
N GLY A 63 10.45 -7.90 -14.74
CA GLY A 63 11.34 -7.26 -13.78
C GLY A 63 10.67 -6.99 -12.43
N GLY A 64 11.23 -6.02 -11.68
CA GLY A 64 10.68 -5.58 -10.40
C GLY A 64 11.23 -6.32 -9.18
N VAL A 65 10.39 -6.52 -8.17
CA VAL A 65 10.74 -7.17 -6.91
C VAL A 65 9.74 -8.25 -6.55
N PHE A 66 10.18 -9.21 -5.75
CA PHE A 66 9.32 -10.20 -5.14
C PHE A 66 9.50 -10.23 -3.62
N MET A 67 8.49 -10.76 -2.94
CA MET A 67 8.41 -10.86 -1.48
C MET A 67 8.05 -12.30 -1.11
N PRO A 68 8.73 -12.92 -0.13
CA PRO A 68 8.36 -14.24 0.33
C PRO A 68 7.09 -14.15 1.19
N MET A 69 5.99 -14.69 0.66
CA MET A 69 4.69 -14.78 1.33
C MET A 69 4.23 -16.23 1.37
N TYR A 70 3.67 -16.67 2.50
CA TYR A 70 2.96 -17.95 2.53
C TYR A 70 1.59 -17.81 1.85
N GLN A 71 1.08 -18.92 1.32
CA GLN A 71 -0.27 -18.94 0.76
C GLN A 71 -1.28 -18.51 1.83
N ARG A 72 -2.16 -17.57 1.47
CA ARG A 72 -3.15 -16.91 2.35
C ARG A 72 -2.56 -15.95 3.38
N GLU A 73 -1.30 -15.53 3.26
CA GLU A 73 -0.84 -14.36 4.02
C GLU A 73 -1.45 -13.07 3.47
N ALA A 74 -1.80 -12.17 4.38
CA ALA A 74 -2.32 -10.86 4.07
C ALA A 74 -1.25 -9.77 4.26
N LEU A 75 -1.35 -8.71 3.49
CA LEU A 75 -0.52 -7.52 3.63
C LEU A 75 -1.32 -6.23 3.55
N TRP A 76 -0.72 -5.15 4.04
CA TRP A 76 -1.11 -3.77 3.75
C TRP A 76 0.09 -2.97 3.23
N LEU A 77 -0.21 -1.83 2.61
CA LEU A 77 0.77 -0.95 1.98
C LEU A 77 0.96 0.30 2.83
N GLY A 78 2.18 0.60 3.25
CA GLY A 78 2.51 1.83 3.96
C GLY A 78 3.13 2.84 3.02
N PHE A 79 2.65 4.09 3.07
CA PHE A 79 3.12 5.20 2.26
C PHE A 79 3.86 6.22 3.12
N ASN A 80 4.94 6.76 2.58
CA ASN A 80 5.59 7.93 3.11
C ASN A 80 5.84 8.91 1.96
N ALA A 81 5.46 10.16 2.16
CA ALA A 81 5.62 11.19 1.15
C ALA A 81 5.89 12.57 1.74
N ALA A 82 6.48 13.45 0.93
CA ALA A 82 6.75 14.83 1.33
C ALA A 82 5.46 15.65 1.51
N ALA A 83 5.26 16.24 2.69
CA ALA A 83 4.08 17.08 3.01
C ALA A 83 3.94 18.34 2.14
N TRP A 84 5.03 18.85 1.59
CA TRP A 84 5.05 20.11 0.83
C TRP A 84 4.81 19.93 -0.67
N LYS A 85 4.98 18.72 -1.22
CA LYS A 85 4.79 18.44 -2.65
C LYS A 85 4.28 16.99 -2.83
N PRO A 86 2.95 16.82 -2.87
CA PRO A 86 2.31 15.51 -2.83
C PRO A 86 2.52 14.73 -4.11
N ASN A 87 2.31 13.43 -4.03
CA ASN A 87 2.30 12.52 -5.17
C ASN A 87 0.92 11.88 -5.31
N ALA A 88 0.47 11.69 -6.56
CA ALA A 88 -0.67 10.84 -6.85
C ALA A 88 -0.18 9.42 -7.14
N VAL A 89 -0.82 8.42 -6.55
CA VAL A 89 -0.37 7.03 -6.61
C VAL A 89 -1.51 6.14 -7.07
N LYS A 90 -1.31 5.43 -8.17
CA LYS A 90 -2.22 4.35 -8.61
C LYS A 90 -1.65 3.01 -8.16
N ILE A 91 -2.52 2.18 -7.63
CA ILE A 91 -2.16 0.84 -7.14
C ILE A 91 -3.07 -0.15 -7.84
N TYR A 92 -2.45 -1.18 -8.39
CA TYR A 92 -3.13 -2.26 -9.08
C TYR A 92 -2.76 -3.59 -8.43
N ALA A 93 -3.70 -4.53 -8.46
CA ALA A 93 -3.48 -5.92 -8.13
C ALA A 93 -3.98 -6.77 -9.30
N GLY A 94 -3.07 -7.45 -10.01
CA GLY A 94 -3.41 -8.17 -11.24
C GLY A 94 -4.16 -7.29 -12.24
N ASP A 95 -3.62 -6.11 -12.56
CA ASP A 95 -4.20 -5.16 -13.53
C ASP A 95 -5.57 -4.55 -13.14
N VAL A 96 -6.04 -4.80 -11.91
CA VAL A 96 -7.24 -4.18 -11.34
C VAL A 96 -6.87 -3.07 -10.38
N ASN A 97 -7.40 -1.87 -10.60
CA ASN A 97 -7.17 -0.70 -9.76
C ASN A 97 -7.75 -0.92 -8.36
N ALA A 98 -6.91 -0.82 -7.32
CA ALA A 98 -7.30 -1.10 -5.94
C ALA A 98 -8.31 -0.09 -5.36
N ILE A 99 -8.42 1.11 -5.95
CA ILE A 99 -9.29 2.19 -5.46
C ILE A 99 -10.69 2.08 -6.06
N THR A 100 -10.77 1.76 -7.35
CA THR A 100 -12.02 1.75 -8.12
C THR A 100 -12.54 0.35 -8.44
N GLY A 101 -11.71 -0.69 -8.32
CA GLY A 101 -12.06 -2.06 -8.73
C GLY A 101 -12.23 -2.19 -10.24
N LYS A 102 -11.63 -1.32 -11.05
CA LYS A 102 -11.74 -1.32 -12.52
C LYS A 102 -10.44 -1.79 -13.17
N PRO A 103 -10.48 -2.31 -14.42
CA PRO A 103 -9.28 -2.64 -15.18
C PRO A 103 -8.33 -1.43 -15.35
N TYR A 104 -7.10 -1.72 -15.72
CA TYR A 104 -6.07 -0.71 -15.95
C TYR A 104 -6.47 0.36 -16.95
N THR A 105 -6.05 1.58 -16.63
CA THR A 105 -6.22 2.78 -17.44
C THR A 105 -4.96 3.62 -17.34
N ASP A 106 -4.55 4.20 -18.46
CA ASP A 106 -3.43 5.13 -18.48
C ASP A 106 -3.83 6.50 -17.91
N GLY A 107 -2.87 7.20 -17.32
CA GLY A 107 -3.06 8.52 -16.70
C GLY A 107 -3.87 8.51 -15.41
N LEU A 108 -4.09 9.70 -14.85
CA LEU A 108 -4.89 9.93 -13.64
C LEU A 108 -6.33 10.30 -14.03
N HIS A 109 -7.31 9.65 -13.41
CA HIS A 109 -8.73 9.95 -13.60
C HIS A 109 -9.32 10.44 -12.28
N ALA A 110 -10.03 11.56 -12.30
CA ALA A 110 -10.66 12.14 -11.11
C ALA A 110 -12.18 11.83 -11.00
N GLY A 111 -12.77 11.20 -12.02
CA GLY A 111 -14.21 10.94 -12.12
C GLY A 111 -14.54 9.56 -12.69
N PRO A 112 -14.72 8.52 -11.84
CA PRO A 112 -14.35 8.49 -10.42
C PRO A 112 -12.83 8.53 -10.21
N GLN A 113 -12.39 8.98 -9.04
CA GLN A 113 -10.96 9.05 -8.71
C GLN A 113 -10.33 7.66 -8.64
N ASP A 114 -9.20 7.45 -9.33
CA ASP A 114 -8.52 6.15 -9.43
C ASP A 114 -7.11 6.10 -8.82
N TYR A 115 -6.80 7.07 -7.97
CA TYR A 115 -5.53 7.22 -7.28
C TYR A 115 -5.73 7.67 -5.83
N VAL A 116 -4.72 7.44 -5.00
CA VAL A 116 -4.59 8.07 -3.69
C VAL A 116 -3.64 9.26 -3.77
N VAL A 117 -3.82 10.23 -2.89
CA VAL A 117 -2.93 11.39 -2.75
C VAL A 117 -2.10 11.20 -1.50
N CYS A 118 -0.78 11.16 -1.64
CA CYS A 118 0.16 11.06 -0.53
C CYS A 118 0.84 12.42 -0.30
N PRO A 119 1.04 12.86 0.95
CA PRO A 119 0.98 12.05 2.17
C PRO A 119 -0.36 11.97 2.90
N ASP A 120 -1.43 12.60 2.42
CA ASP A 120 -2.73 12.59 3.11
C ASP A 120 -3.26 11.17 3.33
N GLN A 121 -3.06 10.28 2.35
CA GLN A 121 -3.22 8.83 2.51
C GLN A 121 -1.92 8.19 2.98
N LEU A 122 -1.94 7.63 4.20
CA LEU A 122 -0.78 7.02 4.85
C LEU A 122 -0.63 5.52 4.56
N TRP A 123 -1.72 4.81 4.26
CA TRP A 123 -1.69 3.37 4.00
C TRP A 123 -2.83 2.90 3.10
N LEU A 124 -2.78 1.64 2.64
CA LEU A 124 -3.87 0.95 1.95
C LEU A 124 -3.92 -0.53 2.36
N ASP A 125 -5.05 -0.96 2.92
CA ASP A 125 -5.21 -2.30 3.50
C ASP A 125 -5.81 -3.33 2.53
N GLY A 126 -6.26 -2.90 1.36
CA GLY A 126 -6.91 -3.79 0.39
C GLY A 126 -7.52 -3.07 -0.79
N ILE A 127 -8.31 -3.84 -1.53
CA ILE A 127 -9.02 -3.44 -2.75
C ILE A 127 -10.47 -3.14 -2.42
N ASN A 128 -10.96 -2.00 -2.90
CA ASN A 128 -12.36 -1.65 -2.83
C ASN A 128 -13.19 -2.60 -3.71
N THR A 129 -14.14 -3.31 -3.11
CA THR A 129 -15.04 -4.24 -3.82
C THR A 129 -16.42 -3.65 -4.12
N GLY A 130 -16.58 -2.34 -3.90
CA GLY A 130 -17.87 -1.68 -3.95
C GLY A 130 -18.67 -1.86 -2.64
N HIS A 131 -19.77 -1.13 -2.52
CA HIS A 131 -20.72 -1.23 -1.41
C HIS A 131 -20.11 -1.00 -0.01
N GLY A 132 -19.02 -0.23 0.08
CA GLY A 132 -18.36 0.07 1.36
C GLY A 132 -17.57 -1.10 1.96
N THR A 133 -17.26 -2.13 1.16
CA THR A 133 -16.45 -3.29 1.58
C THR A 133 -15.07 -3.27 0.95
N ILE A 134 -14.10 -3.83 1.67
CA ILE A 134 -12.70 -3.94 1.24
C ILE A 134 -12.28 -5.41 1.33
N ARG A 135 -11.51 -5.89 0.35
CA ARG A 135 -10.81 -7.17 0.41
C ARG A 135 -9.32 -6.96 0.57
N GLN A 136 -8.73 -7.60 1.57
CA GLN A 136 -7.29 -7.49 1.82
C GLN A 136 -6.46 -7.98 0.64
N PHE A 137 -5.25 -7.44 0.52
CA PHE A 137 -4.23 -8.03 -0.35
C PHE A 137 -3.78 -9.36 0.25
N VAL A 138 -4.20 -10.46 -0.37
CA VAL A 138 -3.90 -11.83 0.09
C VAL A 138 -3.13 -12.57 -0.98
N ALA A 139 -2.04 -13.24 -0.60
CA ALA A 139 -1.29 -14.11 -1.48
C ALA A 139 -2.13 -15.35 -1.84
N MET A 140 -2.60 -15.42 -3.08
CA MET A 140 -3.36 -16.54 -3.61
C MET A 140 -2.65 -17.13 -4.84
N PRO A 141 -2.70 -18.46 -5.03
CA PRO A 141 -2.13 -19.07 -6.23
C PRO A 141 -2.92 -18.63 -7.47
N LEU A 142 -2.19 -18.34 -8.54
CA LEU A 142 -2.77 -18.12 -9.87
C LEU A 142 -3.27 -19.47 -10.44
N GLY A 143 -4.22 -19.41 -11.36
CA GLY A 143 -4.90 -20.53 -12.01
C GLY A 143 -6.08 -21.14 -11.25
N LEU A 144 -6.43 -20.62 -10.06
CA LEU A 144 -7.50 -21.16 -9.22
C LEU A 144 -8.75 -20.27 -9.14
N GLY A 145 -8.76 -19.13 -9.85
CA GLY A 145 -9.92 -18.23 -9.90
C GLY A 145 -10.16 -17.45 -8.60
N TYR A 146 -9.14 -17.35 -7.73
CA TYR A 146 -9.22 -16.61 -6.47
C TYR A 146 -8.79 -15.15 -6.61
N THR A 147 -8.12 -14.79 -7.69
CA THR A 147 -7.64 -13.42 -7.86
C THR A 147 -8.78 -12.46 -8.23
N ILE A 148 -8.58 -11.19 -7.95
CA ILE A 148 -9.49 -10.14 -8.44
C ILE A 148 -9.44 -10.01 -9.96
N GLU A 149 -8.28 -10.32 -10.57
CA GLU A 149 -8.09 -10.35 -12.02
C GLU A 149 -9.04 -11.36 -12.65
N ALA A 150 -9.12 -12.60 -12.12
CA ALA A 150 -10.07 -13.61 -12.57
C ALA A 150 -11.51 -13.14 -12.42
N ALA A 151 -11.85 -12.56 -11.27
CA ALA A 151 -13.22 -12.15 -10.98
C ALA A 151 -13.73 -11.05 -11.93
N ILE A 152 -12.83 -10.20 -12.45
CA ILE A 152 -13.18 -9.05 -13.29
C ILE A 152 -12.96 -9.33 -14.77
N THR A 153 -11.84 -9.95 -15.12
CA THR A 153 -11.40 -10.14 -16.51
C THR A 153 -11.65 -11.55 -17.04
N GLY A 154 -11.82 -12.53 -16.14
CA GLY A 154 -11.89 -13.95 -16.49
C GLY A 154 -10.52 -14.62 -16.72
N GLU A 155 -9.42 -13.87 -16.60
CA GLU A 155 -8.05 -14.37 -16.77
C GLU A 155 -7.20 -14.16 -15.49
N GLU A 156 -6.08 -14.87 -15.36
CA GLU A 156 -5.10 -14.69 -14.26
C GLU A 156 -3.69 -14.62 -14.87
N LYS A 157 -3.42 -13.53 -15.60
CA LYS A 157 -2.24 -13.36 -16.43
C LYS A 157 -1.13 -12.57 -15.74
N TYR A 158 -1.47 -11.51 -15.02
CA TYR A 158 -0.49 -10.57 -14.49
C TYR A 158 -0.15 -10.86 -13.03
N GLY A 159 -1.17 -11.13 -12.19
CA GLY A 159 -0.99 -11.25 -10.75
C GLY A 159 -0.23 -10.06 -10.13
N GLY A 160 0.29 -10.25 -8.91
CA GLY A 160 1.17 -9.28 -8.25
C GLY A 160 0.53 -7.90 -7.98
N LEU A 161 1.38 -6.96 -7.54
CA LEU A 161 1.01 -5.57 -7.31
C LEU A 161 1.77 -4.66 -8.28
N GLN A 162 1.09 -3.70 -8.88
CA GLN A 162 1.70 -2.66 -9.71
C GLN A 162 1.49 -1.28 -9.08
N VAL A 163 2.53 -0.47 -9.01
CA VAL A 163 2.52 0.84 -8.37
C VAL A 163 2.99 1.90 -9.38
N PHE A 164 2.15 2.90 -9.60
CA PHE A 164 2.45 4.03 -10.49
C PHE A 164 2.40 5.32 -9.68
N VAL A 165 3.45 6.13 -9.78
CA VAL A 165 3.59 7.38 -9.02
C VAL A 165 3.71 8.55 -9.98
N PHE A 166 2.91 9.57 -9.74
CA PHE A 166 2.80 10.75 -10.58
C PHE A 166 3.25 12.00 -9.81
N GLU A 167 4.01 12.85 -10.50
CA GLU A 167 4.32 14.21 -10.03
C GLU A 167 3.07 15.08 -10.08
N PRO A 168 2.91 16.04 -9.15
CA PRO A 168 1.84 17.02 -9.25
C PRO A 168 2.09 17.93 -10.46
N LYS A 169 1.03 18.63 -10.89
CA LYS A 169 1.14 19.61 -11.99
C LYS A 169 2.24 20.65 -11.68
N PRO A 170 3.12 20.98 -12.65
CA PRO A 170 4.18 21.95 -12.44
C PRO A 170 3.67 23.29 -11.90
N GLY A 171 4.40 23.88 -10.95
CA GLY A 171 4.09 25.18 -10.36
C GLY A 171 2.91 25.20 -9.38
N ARG A 172 2.27 24.06 -9.09
CA ARG A 172 1.18 23.99 -8.08
C ARG A 172 1.68 23.86 -6.65
N PHE A 173 2.91 23.37 -6.47
CA PHE A 173 3.53 23.14 -5.16
C PHE A 173 4.95 23.70 -5.17
N PRO A 174 5.52 24.05 -4.01
CA PRO A 174 6.92 24.44 -3.89
C PRO A 174 7.86 23.37 -4.47
N GLU A 175 8.98 23.77 -5.04
CA GLU A 175 10.01 22.84 -5.57
C GLU A 175 11.02 22.38 -4.51
N LYS A 176 11.08 23.09 -3.38
CA LYS A 176 12.00 22.82 -2.28
C LYS A 176 11.19 22.61 -1.00
N PRO A 177 11.71 21.80 -0.06
CA PRO A 177 11.12 21.68 1.26
C PRO A 177 11.06 23.05 1.95
N PRO A 178 10.06 23.28 2.83
CA PRO A 178 10.07 24.45 3.68
C PRO A 178 11.35 24.43 4.53
N PRO A 179 11.89 25.61 4.90
CA PRO A 179 13.02 25.69 5.80
C PRO A 179 12.71 24.94 7.10
N GLU A 180 13.71 24.25 7.65
CA GLU A 180 13.57 23.61 8.95
C GLU A 180 13.25 24.68 10.00
N PRO A 181 12.29 24.43 10.91
CA PRO A 181 12.00 25.39 11.97
C PRO A 181 13.27 25.61 12.82
N GLU A 182 13.58 26.88 13.10
CA GLU A 182 14.77 27.26 13.91
C GLU A 182 14.73 26.66 15.32
N THR A 183 13.53 26.35 15.81
CA THR A 183 13.31 25.50 16.96
C THR A 183 13.28 24.05 16.48
N GLY A 184 14.28 23.26 16.89
CA GLY A 184 14.28 21.81 16.68
C GLY A 184 12.99 21.14 17.17
N PRO A 185 12.80 19.82 16.98
CA PRO A 185 11.52 19.15 17.20
C PRO A 185 10.91 19.57 18.54
N VAL A 186 9.74 20.20 18.48
CA VAL A 186 9.00 20.62 19.67
C VAL A 186 8.66 19.36 20.43
N ARG A 187 9.45 19.05 21.46
CA ARG A 187 9.16 17.98 22.41
C ARG A 187 7.93 18.42 23.19
N PHE A 188 6.77 17.88 22.85
CA PHE A 188 5.64 17.93 23.77
C PHE A 188 6.05 17.16 25.02
N ALA A 189 6.21 17.85 26.14
CA ALA A 189 6.31 17.19 27.43
C ALA A 189 5.01 16.39 27.62
N HIS A 190 5.12 15.07 27.69
CA HIS A 190 4.02 14.27 28.21
C HIS A 190 3.84 14.73 29.67
N PRO A 191 2.69 15.28 30.08
CA PRO A 191 2.51 15.61 31.48
C PRO A 191 2.63 14.29 32.26
N GLU A 192 3.47 14.28 33.29
CA GLU A 192 3.50 13.23 34.31
C GLU A 192 2.16 13.26 35.05
N ARG A 193 1.10 12.74 34.42
CA ARG A 193 -0.02 12.24 35.19
C ARG A 193 0.46 10.92 35.76
N GLN A 194 0.71 10.94 37.06
CA GLN A 194 0.75 9.77 37.91
C GLN A 194 -0.48 8.91 37.55
N MET A 195 -0.27 7.90 36.71
CA MET A 195 -1.30 6.96 36.29
C MET A 195 -1.58 6.08 37.50
N GLN A 196 -2.48 6.53 38.37
CA GLN A 196 -3.22 5.60 39.21
C GLN A 196 -4.01 4.72 38.24
N LEU A 197 -3.58 3.47 38.13
CA LEU A 197 -4.25 2.44 37.36
C LEU A 197 -5.61 2.16 38.00
N SER A 198 -6.64 2.88 37.55
CA SER A 198 -8.03 2.47 37.74
C SER A 198 -8.35 1.38 36.71
N PRO A 199 -8.84 0.19 37.11
CA PRO A 199 -9.25 -0.84 36.17
C PRO A 199 -10.41 -0.32 35.32
N TRP A 200 -10.26 -0.35 34.00
CA TRP A 200 -11.33 0.02 33.07
C TRP A 200 -12.48 -0.99 33.18
N GLY A 201 -13.52 -0.61 33.90
CA GLY A 201 -14.78 -1.32 33.98
C GLY A 201 -15.52 -1.26 32.64
N LEU A 202 -15.97 -2.43 32.19
CA LEU A 202 -16.97 -2.59 31.14
C LEU A 202 -18.25 -1.89 31.58
N ALA A 203 -18.73 -0.93 30.79
CA ALA A 203 -20.10 -0.44 30.94
C ALA A 203 -21.06 -1.45 30.28
N PRO A 204 -22.13 -1.90 30.96
CA PRO A 204 -23.11 -2.82 30.41
C PRO A 204 -24.01 -2.10 29.40
N GLY A 205 -24.46 -2.86 28.41
CA GLY A 205 -25.29 -2.36 27.32
C GLY A 205 -26.64 -1.79 27.74
N VAL A 206 -27.23 -1.08 26.78
CA VAL A 206 -28.66 -0.87 26.63
C VAL A 206 -29.00 -1.08 25.16
#